data_AF-A0A451CA67-F1
#
_entry.id   AF-A0A451CA67-F1
#
_cell.length_a   1.000
_cell.length_b   1.000
_cell.length_c   1.000
_cell.angle_alpha   90.00
_cell.angle_beta   90.00
_cell.angle_gamma   90.00
#
_symmetry.space_group_name_H-M   'P 1'
#
loop_
_entity.id
_entity.type
_entity.pdbx_description
1 polymer ?
#
loop_
_entity_poly.entity_id
_entity_poly.type
_entity_poly.pdbx_seq_one_letter_code
_entity_poly.pdbx_strand_id
1 'polypeptide(L)'
;MPDKDIIGKETIRRLAADIALYLLELPIDPDSPVILPTEHQRVEDRRADLVVQLREKGGEPFILHVEIQNNNDSTMAFRMLRYRTDILLAHPGLPLRQYLIYIGAEPLTVTSRIIW
;
A
#
# COMPACT_ATOMS: atom_id res chain seq x y z
N MET A 1 1.85 -20.24 -17.51
CA MET A 1 2.53 -19.12 -16.83
C MET A 1 1.64 -17.93 -16.50
N PRO A 2 0.60 -17.54 -17.27
CA PRO A 2 -0.26 -16.39 -16.90
C PRO A 2 -1.20 -16.67 -15.70
N ASP A 3 -1.62 -17.92 -15.48
CA ASP A 3 -2.53 -18.25 -14.36
C ASP A 3 -1.89 -18.07 -12.98
N LYS A 4 -0.57 -18.31 -12.85
CA LYS A 4 0.15 -18.09 -11.58
C LYS A 4 0.22 -16.61 -11.22
N ASP A 5 0.33 -15.72 -12.21
CA ASP A 5 0.34 -14.27 -12.02
C ASP A 5 -1.02 -13.74 -11.57
N ILE A 6 -2.11 -14.31 -12.10
CA ILE A 6 -3.48 -13.97 -11.72
C ILE A 6 -3.76 -14.42 -10.28
N ILE A 7 -3.35 -15.63 -9.91
CA ILE A 7 -3.53 -16.19 -8.55
C ILE A 7 -2.71 -15.40 -7.52
N GLY A 8 -1.48 -14.99 -7.85
CA GLY A 8 -0.63 -14.21 -6.93
C GLY A 8 -1.21 -12.83 -6.62
N LYS A 9 -1.69 -12.11 -7.64
CA LYS A 9 -2.30 -10.78 -7.48
C LYS A 9 -3.59 -10.82 -6.66
N GLU A 10 -4.41 -11.85 -6.86
CA GLU A 10 -5.64 -12.04 -6.09
C GLU A 10 -5.33 -12.38 -4.62
N THR A 11 -4.27 -13.15 -4.38
CA THR A 11 -3.82 -13.51 -3.03
C THR A 11 -3.31 -12.30 -2.25
N ILE A 12 -2.46 -11.47 -2.87
CA ILE A 12 -1.96 -10.23 -2.26
C ILE A 12 -3.11 -9.27 -1.97
N ARG A 13 -4.12 -9.20 -2.85
CA ARG A 13 -5.30 -8.37 -2.64
C ARG A 13 -6.14 -8.81 -1.45
N ARG A 14 -6.39 -10.11 -1.30
CA ARG A 14 -7.11 -10.64 -0.15
C ARG A 14 -6.33 -10.38 1.14
N LEU A 15 -5.02 -10.63 1.11
CA LEU A 15 -4.13 -10.33 2.22
C LEU A 15 -4.16 -8.85 2.60
N ALA A 16 -4.24 -7.94 1.63
CA ALA A 16 -4.34 -6.51 1.88
C ALA A 16 -5.64 -6.10 2.59
N ALA A 17 -6.77 -6.66 2.17
CA ALA A 17 -8.05 -6.43 2.83
C ALA A 17 -8.03 -6.98 4.27
N ASP A 18 -7.46 -8.17 4.46
CA ASP A 18 -7.31 -8.80 5.79
C ASP A 18 -6.37 -7.99 6.68
N ILE A 19 -5.24 -7.49 6.17
CA ILE A 19 -4.35 -6.59 6.88
C ILE A 19 -5.08 -5.31 7.29
N ALA A 20 -5.80 -4.68 6.36
CA ALA A 20 -6.51 -3.44 6.63
C ALA A 20 -7.58 -3.62 7.71
N LEU A 21 -8.31 -4.75 7.67
CA LEU A 21 -9.40 -5.05 8.60
C LEU A 21 -8.89 -5.55 9.96
N TYR A 22 -7.95 -6.50 9.97
CA TYR A 22 -7.54 -7.22 11.19
C TYR A 22 -6.25 -6.70 11.80
N LEU A 23 -5.28 -6.27 11.00
CA LEU A 23 -3.99 -5.79 11.51
C LEU A 23 -4.00 -4.29 11.78
N LEU A 24 -4.64 -3.52 10.92
CA LEU A 24 -4.72 -2.06 11.03
C LEU A 24 -6.03 -1.57 11.65
N GLU A 25 -6.96 -2.49 11.93
CA GLU A 25 -8.27 -2.22 12.58
C GLU A 25 -9.08 -1.11 11.87
N LEU A 26 -8.99 -1.00 10.54
CA LEU A 26 -9.68 0.04 9.78
C LEU A 26 -11.17 -0.32 9.59
N PRO A 27 -12.11 0.62 9.77
CA PRO A 27 -13.55 0.38 9.67
C PRO A 27 -14.05 0.36 8.21
N ILE A 28 -13.45 -0.48 7.38
CA ILE A 28 -13.74 -0.59 5.94
C ILE A 28 -14.83 -1.63 5.66
N ASP A 29 -15.49 -1.50 4.51
CA ASP A 29 -16.40 -2.53 3.97
C ASP A 29 -15.58 -3.60 3.22
N PRO A 30 -15.61 -4.88 3.63
CA PRO A 30 -14.79 -5.96 3.06
C PRO A 30 -15.02 -6.19 1.56
N ASP A 31 -16.18 -5.83 1.02
CA ASP A 31 -16.51 -6.05 -0.40
C ASP A 31 -16.23 -4.81 -1.29
N SER A 32 -15.69 -3.72 -0.73
CA SER A 32 -15.47 -2.44 -1.41
C SER A 32 -14.12 -2.15 -2.10
N PRO A 33 -13.04 -2.99 -2.07
CA PRO A 33 -11.77 -2.60 -2.68
C PRO A 33 -11.84 -2.41 -4.19
N VAL A 34 -11.66 -1.17 -4.66
CA VAL A 34 -11.50 -0.87 -6.09
C VAL A 34 -10.01 -0.73 -6.39
N ILE A 35 -9.51 -1.57 -7.30
CA ILE A 35 -8.11 -1.50 -7.74
C ILE A 35 -7.92 -0.22 -8.56
N LEU A 36 -6.91 0.57 -8.22
CA LEU A 36 -6.43 1.63 -9.09
C LEU A 36 -5.28 1.06 -9.95
N PRO A 37 -5.34 1.16 -11.29
CA PRO A 37 -4.23 0.75 -12.13
C PRO A 37 -3.04 1.67 -11.87
N THR A 38 -1.91 1.08 -11.51
CA THR A 38 -0.67 1.80 -11.17
C THR A 38 0.26 2.01 -12.37
N GLU A 39 -0.25 1.97 -13.61
CA GLU A 39 0.60 1.95 -14.81
C GLU A 39 0.61 3.29 -15.55
N HIS A 40 1.60 4.12 -15.25
CA HIS A 40 2.29 4.92 -16.28
C HIS A 40 3.64 4.26 -16.54
N GLN A 41 3.79 3.69 -17.73
CA GLN A 41 4.95 2.92 -18.15
C GLN A 41 6.24 3.77 -18.11
N ARG A 42 7.05 3.58 -17.07
CA ARG A 42 8.46 3.97 -17.04
C ARG A 42 9.20 2.83 -16.33
N VAL A 43 10.25 2.30 -16.96
CA VAL A 43 10.97 1.10 -16.52
C VAL A 43 11.75 1.39 -15.23
N GLU A 44 11.10 1.21 -14.07
CA GLU A 44 11.74 0.93 -12.78
C GLU A 44 11.16 -0.40 -12.25
N ASP A 45 12.05 -1.34 -11.93
CA ASP A 45 11.75 -2.79 -11.78
C ASP A 45 11.07 -3.18 -10.45
N ARG A 46 10.63 -2.22 -9.62
CA ARG A 46 9.97 -2.51 -8.33
C ARG A 46 8.81 -1.57 -8.06
N ARG A 47 7.60 -2.11 -8.28
CA ARG A 47 6.31 -1.51 -7.92
C ARG A 47 6.20 -1.43 -6.40
N ALA A 48 5.42 -0.46 -5.92
CA ALA A 48 4.90 -0.53 -4.56
C ALA A 48 4.14 -1.85 -4.36
N ASP A 49 4.25 -2.45 -3.18
CA ASP A 49 3.70 -3.77 -2.91
C ASP A 49 2.17 -3.76 -3.01
N LEU A 50 1.52 -2.66 -2.61
CA LEU A 50 0.07 -2.48 -2.70
C LEU A 50 -0.36 -1.01 -2.72
N VAL A 51 -1.22 -0.65 -3.70
CA VAL A 51 -2.02 0.58 -3.73
C VAL A 51 -3.47 0.22 -4.05
N VAL A 52 -4.41 0.57 -3.18
CA VAL A 52 -5.84 0.29 -3.36
C VAL A 52 -6.70 1.48 -2.94
N GLN A 53 -7.84 1.69 -3.61
CA GLN A 53 -8.86 2.61 -3.13
C GLN A 53 -9.84 1.83 -2.26
N LEU A 54 -10.08 2.34 -1.06
CA LEU A 54 -11.02 1.81 -0.08
C LEU A 54 -12.06 2.85 0.28
N ARG A 55 -13.12 2.42 0.95
CA ARG A 55 -14.14 3.29 1.54
C ARG A 55 -14.42 2.82 2.95
N GLU A 56 -14.42 3.75 3.90
CA GLU A 56 -14.93 3.47 5.25
C GLU A 56 -16.45 3.26 5.19
N LYS A 57 -17.01 2.48 6.11
CA LYS A 57 -18.46 2.26 6.14
C LYS A 57 -19.21 3.59 6.28
N GLY A 58 -19.94 3.98 5.23
CA GLY A 58 -20.67 5.26 5.16
C GLY A 58 -19.80 6.51 4.98
N GLY A 59 -18.50 6.33 4.69
CA GLY A 59 -17.53 7.43 4.55
C GLY A 59 -17.09 7.70 3.11
N GLU A 60 -16.20 8.69 2.99
CA GLU A 60 -15.56 9.07 1.73
C GLU A 60 -14.47 8.06 1.32
N PRO A 61 -14.21 7.91 0.01
CA PRO A 61 -13.15 7.03 -0.46
C PRO A 61 -11.78 7.59 -0.10
N PHE A 62 -10.83 6.70 0.15
CA PHE A 62 -9.43 7.03 0.40
C PHE A 62 -8.51 6.01 -0.27
N ILE A 63 -7.26 6.38 -0.46
CA ILE A 63 -6.22 5.48 -0.97
C ILE A 63 -5.45 4.91 0.22
N LEU A 64 -5.30 3.60 0.22
CA LEU A 64 -4.40 2.86 1.10
C LEU A 64 -3.18 2.41 0.30
N HIS A 65 -2.00 2.80 0.78
CA HIS A 65 -0.72 2.33 0.26
C HIS A 65 0.01 1.57 1.35
N VAL A 66 0.43 0.34 1.05
CA VAL A 66 1.14 -0.55 1.98
C VAL A 66 2.40 -1.08 1.33
N GLU A 67 3.52 -0.95 2.05
CA GLU A 67 4.79 -1.60 1.73
C GLU A 67 5.08 -2.67 2.78
N ILE A 68 5.63 -3.81 2.34
CA ILE A 68 6.10 -4.89 3.22
C ILE A 68 7.63 -4.94 3.12
N GLN A 69 8.31 -4.86 4.27
CA GLN A 69 9.76 -4.93 4.34
C GLN A 69 10.21 -6.04 5.26
N ASN A 70 11.20 -6.82 4.81
CA ASN A 70 11.83 -7.87 5.61
C ASN A 70 13.21 -7.47 6.15
N ASN A 71 13.68 -6.26 5.86
CA ASN A 71 14.93 -5.70 6.34
C ASN A 71 14.80 -4.21 6.64
N ASN A 72 15.76 -3.68 7.41
CA ASN A 72 15.82 -2.25 7.72
C ASN A 72 16.48 -1.48 6.56
N ASP A 73 15.70 -1.21 5.51
CA ASP A 73 16.14 -0.37 4.40
C ASP A 73 16.16 1.11 4.82
N SER A 74 17.36 1.68 4.95
CA SER A 74 17.56 3.09 5.28
C SER A 74 16.93 4.07 4.27
N THR A 75 16.68 3.62 3.04
CA THR A 75 16.06 4.45 1.98
C THR A 75 14.53 4.41 2.02
N MET A 76 13.94 3.57 2.87
CA MET A 76 12.50 3.31 2.89
C MET A 76 11.66 4.56 3.13
N ALA A 77 12.11 5.46 4.00
CA ALA A 77 11.44 6.73 4.25
C ALA A 77 11.33 7.58 2.97
N PHE A 78 12.40 7.67 2.19
CA PHE A 78 12.41 8.42 0.92
C PHE A 78 11.53 7.74 -0.13
N ARG A 79 11.53 6.41 -0.19
CA ARG A 79 10.64 5.65 -1.07
C ARG A 79 9.17 5.89 -0.72
N MET A 80 8.81 5.87 0.56
CA MET A 80 7.45 6.18 1.03
C MET A 80 7.00 7.60 0.66
N LEU A 81 7.90 8.57 0.75
CA LEU A 81 7.63 9.95 0.29
C LEU A 81 7.40 9.99 -1.23
N ARG A 82 8.26 9.34 -2.01
CA ARG A 82 8.11 9.27 -3.47
C ARG A 82 6.77 8.64 -3.86
N TYR A 83 6.43 7.50 -3.25
CA TYR A 83 5.15 6.86 -3.47
C TYR A 83 3.98 7.78 -3.09
N ARG A 84 4.12 8.55 -2.01
CA ARG A 84 3.11 9.53 -1.60
C ARG A 84 2.85 10.56 -2.69
N THR A 85 3.91 11.17 -3.21
CA THR A 85 3.80 12.22 -4.22
C THR A 85 3.25 11.67 -5.52
N ASP A 86 3.73 10.50 -5.96
CA ASP A 86 3.29 9.89 -7.22
C ASP A 86 1.80 9.52 -7.17
N ILE A 87 1.35 8.92 -6.06
CA ILE A 87 -0.05 8.53 -5.86
C ILE A 87 -0.97 9.76 -5.79
N LEU A 88 -0.59 10.80 -5.04
CA LEU A 88 -1.40 12.01 -4.91
C LEU A 88 -1.48 12.81 -6.22
N LEU A 89 -0.44 12.78 -7.04
CA LEU A 89 -0.45 13.38 -8.37
C LEU A 89 -1.34 12.60 -9.35
N ALA A 90 -1.31 11.27 -9.28
CA ALA A 90 -2.14 10.40 -10.12
C ALA A 90 -3.63 10.44 -9.71
N HIS A 91 -3.92 10.66 -8.43
CA HIS A 91 -5.27 10.62 -7.86
C HIS A 91 -5.55 11.85 -6.98
N PRO A 92 -5.67 13.04 -7.60
CA PRO A 92 -5.86 14.28 -6.87
C PRO A 92 -7.18 14.30 -6.09
N GLY A 93 -7.14 14.86 -4.88
CA GLY A 93 -8.32 15.06 -4.03
C GLY A 93 -8.71 13.85 -3.18
N LEU A 94 -8.12 12.67 -3.39
CA LEU A 94 -8.33 11.52 -2.52
C LEU A 94 -7.37 11.56 -1.32
N PRO A 95 -7.87 11.37 -0.08
CA PRO A 95 -7.00 11.20 1.09
C PRO A 95 -6.10 9.98 0.91
N LEU A 96 -4.82 10.08 1.28
CA LEU A 96 -3.86 8.98 1.22
C LEU A 96 -3.40 8.58 2.62
N ARG A 97 -3.58 7.31 2.95
CA ARG A 97 -3.04 6.66 4.16
C ARG A 97 -1.93 5.69 3.75
N GLN A 98 -0.77 5.80 4.37
CA GLN A 98 0.40 4.99 4.04
C GLN A 98 0.87 4.21 5.26
N TYR A 99 1.16 2.93 5.06
CA TYR A 99 1.67 2.04 6.10
C TYR A 99 2.88 1.26 5.59
N LEU A 100 3.79 0.96 6.52
CA LEU A 100 4.91 0.06 6.30
C LEU A 100 4.75 -1.10 7.27
N ILE A 101 4.67 -2.32 6.74
CA ILE A 101 4.60 -3.55 7.52
C ILE A 101 5.99 -4.16 7.52
N TYR A 102 6.62 -4.14 8.69
CA TYR A 102 7.92 -4.74 8.87
C TYR A 102 7.77 -6.18 9.39
N ILE A 103 8.31 -7.13 8.63
CA ILE A 103 8.30 -8.57 8.92
C ILE A 103 9.72 -9.13 9.06
N GLY A 104 10.71 -8.27 9.27
CA GLY A 104 12.10 -8.66 9.45
C GLY A 104 12.34 -9.34 10.80
N ALA A 105 13.40 -10.15 10.85
CA ALA A 105 13.81 -10.84 12.08
C ALA A 105 14.50 -9.89 13.09
N GLU A 106 15.12 -8.83 12.59
CA GLU A 106 15.78 -7.81 13.41
C GLU A 106 14.75 -6.77 13.92
N PRO A 107 14.99 -6.08 15.04
CA PRO A 107 14.12 -4.98 15.46
C PRO A 107 14.02 -3.89 14.37
N LEU A 108 12.80 -3.36 14.15
CA LEU A 108 12.59 -2.25 13.23
C LEU A 108 13.36 -1.00 13.72
N THR A 109 14.23 -0.47 12.86
CA THR A 109 15.05 0.73 13.15
C THR A 109 14.69 1.91 12.26
N VAL A 110 13.89 1.69 11.21
CA VAL A 110 13.42 2.77 10.34
C VAL A 110 12.43 3.66 11.11
N THR A 111 12.64 4.97 11.06
CA THR A 111 11.81 5.95 11.76
C THR A 111 10.38 5.93 11.20
N SER A 112 9.38 5.82 12.07
CA SER A 112 7.96 5.71 11.73
C SER A 112 7.30 7.04 11.31
N ARG A 113 8.02 8.16 11.42
CA ARG A 113 7.56 9.49 11.02
C ARG A 113 8.65 10.27 10.31
N ILE A 114 8.34 10.74 9.11
CA ILE A 114 9.08 11.82 8.48
C ILE A 114 8.45 13.11 9.00
N ILE A 115 9.16 13.82 9.88
CA ILE A 115 8.74 15.14 10.36
C ILE A 115 9.20 16.15 9.31
N TRP A 116 8.25 16.95 8.80
CA TRP A 116 8.52 18.13 7.97
C TRP A 116 8.29 19.38 8.81
#